data_AF-A0A7X2TWQ7-F1
#
_entry.id   AF-A0A7X2TWQ7-F1
#
_cell.length_a   1.000
_cell.length_b   1.000
_cell.length_c   1.000
_cell.angle_alpha   90.00
_cell.angle_beta   90.00
_cell.angle_gamma   90.00
#
_symmetry.space_group_name_H-M   'P 1'
#
loop_
_entity.id
_entity.type
_entity.pdbx_description
1 polymer ?
#
loop_
_entity_poly.entity_id
_entity_poly.type
_entity_poly.pdbx_seq_one_letter_code
_entity_poly.pdbx_strand_id
1 'polypeptide(L)'
;DRHNDIFELVVDGDLSGGPLISTLHPHKDLAKGEAFQTFHGVHAQNYHIFTPAPDRDWAFVWGCQPWIKELPFANAAYDYNFKHGESGKLTLEFWITPFDYAPLEGPSRAVVSQLSENKIIGMSWAVLDYDDVDAKDNEAFWNLSHKTSMFGNASDLVAFRLMPLEPAHVKPIAAHWSYQVLDYDRRAVAFQDKSTGQITSHKWIFGDGETSTEQHPVHTYKAAGEYIVTLEIEGPAGKSRWTKVRDVVMK
;
A
#
# COMPACT_ATOMS: atom_id res chain seq x y z
N ASP A 1 -13.59 -20.30 12.83
CA ASP A 1 -14.22 -19.27 13.67
C ASP A 1 -14.26 -17.97 12.87
N ARG A 2 -15.44 -17.51 12.47
CA ARG A 2 -15.67 -16.26 11.73
C ARG A 2 -16.43 -15.23 12.57
N HIS A 3 -16.69 -15.54 13.85
CA HIS A 3 -17.54 -14.72 14.73
C HIS A 3 -16.67 -13.77 15.54
N ASN A 4 -16.10 -12.81 14.81
CA ASN A 4 -15.40 -11.66 15.35
C ASN A 4 -15.94 -10.44 14.61
N ASP A 5 -16.00 -9.31 15.30
CA ASP A 5 -16.21 -8.04 14.62
C ASP A 5 -15.13 -7.83 13.56
N ILE A 6 -15.58 -7.27 12.43
CA ILE A 6 -14.74 -7.00 11.28
C ILE A 6 -14.87 -5.53 10.91
N PHE A 7 -13.73 -4.86 10.83
CA PHE A 7 -13.61 -3.62 10.08
C PHE A 7 -13.30 -3.96 8.62
N GLU A 8 -14.28 -3.80 7.75
CA GLU A 8 -14.15 -4.03 6.32
C GLU A 8 -13.66 -2.74 5.64
N LEU A 9 -12.61 -2.84 4.82
CA LEU A 9 -12.09 -1.74 4.02
C LEU A 9 -11.93 -2.18 2.58
N VAL A 10 -12.60 -1.49 1.67
CA VAL A 10 -12.45 -1.70 0.23
C VAL A 10 -11.74 -0.51 -0.39
N VAL A 11 -10.68 -0.78 -1.16
CA VAL A 11 -9.87 0.23 -1.85
C VAL A 11 -9.72 -0.13 -3.32
N ASP A 12 -10.01 0.83 -4.20
CA ASP A 12 -9.77 0.82 -5.64
C ASP A 12 -8.86 2.00 -5.97
N GLY A 13 -7.55 1.73 -6.03
CA GLY A 13 -6.51 2.75 -6.03
C GLY A 13 -6.43 3.58 -7.31
N ASP A 14 -6.90 3.05 -8.44
CA ASP A 14 -6.97 3.76 -9.73
C ASP A 14 -8.40 4.15 -10.14
N LEU A 15 -9.40 3.81 -9.32
CA LEU A 15 -10.82 4.06 -9.59
C LEU A 15 -11.28 3.38 -10.90
N SER A 16 -10.71 2.23 -11.23
CA SER A 16 -11.03 1.48 -12.44
C SER A 16 -12.42 0.82 -12.38
N GLY A 17 -12.94 0.56 -11.18
CA GLY A 17 -14.20 -0.15 -10.98
C GLY A 17 -14.11 -1.65 -11.30
N GLY A 18 -15.27 -2.29 -11.43
CA GLY A 18 -15.35 -3.72 -11.77
C GLY A 18 -15.57 -4.64 -10.56
N PRO A 19 -15.69 -5.96 -10.79
CA PRO A 19 -16.17 -6.86 -9.76
C PRO A 19 -15.20 -7.02 -8.57
N LEU A 20 -15.77 -7.21 -7.38
CA LEU A 20 -15.12 -7.54 -6.10
C LEU A 20 -15.36 -9.00 -5.69
N ILE A 21 -16.22 -9.71 -6.43
CA ILE A 21 -16.54 -11.11 -6.18
C ILE A 21 -16.45 -11.92 -7.47
N SER A 22 -15.97 -13.16 -7.35
CA SER A 22 -15.78 -14.05 -8.49
C SER A 22 -17.07 -14.43 -9.22
N THR A 23 -18.24 -14.32 -8.56
CA THR A 23 -19.54 -14.56 -9.21
C THR A 23 -19.92 -13.48 -10.23
N LEU A 24 -19.31 -12.30 -10.15
CA LEU A 24 -19.49 -11.20 -11.10
C LEU A 24 -18.33 -11.10 -12.10
N HIS A 25 -17.51 -12.14 -12.21
CA HIS A 25 -16.41 -12.21 -13.17
C HIS A 25 -16.92 -12.00 -14.61
N PRO A 26 -16.24 -11.20 -15.46
CA PRO A 26 -16.74 -10.83 -16.78
C PRO A 26 -16.88 -12.04 -17.72
N HIS A 27 -16.04 -13.07 -17.56
CA HIS A 27 -16.15 -14.33 -18.31
C HIS A 27 -17.07 -15.30 -17.59
N LYS A 28 -18.32 -15.37 -18.05
CA LYS A 28 -19.39 -16.23 -17.49
C LYS A 28 -19.20 -17.73 -17.76
N ASP A 29 -18.33 -18.07 -18.71
CA ASP A 29 -18.10 -19.45 -19.15
C ASP A 29 -17.03 -20.17 -18.31
N LEU A 30 -16.31 -19.46 -17.44
CA LEU A 30 -15.30 -20.06 -16.56
C LEU A 30 -15.95 -20.89 -15.45
N ALA A 31 -15.36 -22.04 -15.14
CA ALA A 31 -15.74 -22.80 -13.96
C ALA A 31 -15.48 -21.97 -12.69
N LYS A 32 -16.27 -22.16 -11.63
CA LYS A 32 -16.19 -21.35 -10.39
C LYS A 32 -14.79 -21.26 -9.79
N GLY A 33 -14.03 -22.35 -9.79
CA GLY A 33 -12.66 -22.37 -9.27
C GLY A 33 -11.67 -21.60 -10.14
N GLU A 34 -11.83 -21.69 -11.46
CA GLU A 34 -11.02 -20.94 -12.43
C GLU A 34 -11.36 -19.46 -12.40
N ALA A 35 -12.65 -19.11 -12.40
CA ALA A 35 -13.12 -17.74 -12.19
C ALA A 35 -12.58 -17.17 -10.89
N PHE A 36 -12.56 -17.94 -9.80
CA PHE A 36 -11.95 -17.52 -8.54
C PHE A 36 -10.45 -17.25 -8.68
N GLN A 37 -9.69 -18.13 -9.34
CA GLN A 37 -8.24 -17.94 -9.56
C GLN A 37 -7.90 -16.78 -10.51
N THR A 38 -8.68 -16.55 -11.56
CA THR A 38 -8.45 -15.46 -12.53
C THR A 38 -8.94 -14.11 -12.02
N PHE A 39 -9.99 -14.11 -11.19
CA PHE A 39 -10.50 -12.94 -10.49
C PHE A 39 -9.48 -12.31 -9.54
N HIS A 40 -8.50 -13.10 -9.16
CA HIS A 40 -7.61 -12.93 -8.03
C HIS A 40 -6.44 -11.97 -8.35
N GLY A 41 -6.71 -10.91 -9.12
CA GLY A 41 -5.80 -9.84 -9.50
C GLY A 41 -6.52 -8.57 -9.94
N VAL A 42 -7.75 -8.36 -9.48
CA VAL A 42 -8.50 -7.13 -9.75
C VAL A 42 -7.91 -5.91 -9.03
N HIS A 43 -8.23 -4.73 -9.57
CA HIS A 43 -7.76 -3.41 -9.13
C HIS A 43 -8.31 -2.99 -7.76
N ALA A 44 -9.41 -3.61 -7.30
CA ALA A 44 -10.04 -3.27 -6.03
C ALA A 44 -9.86 -4.39 -5.00
N GLN A 45 -9.31 -4.04 -3.85
CA GLN A 45 -8.98 -4.94 -2.74
C GLN A 45 -10.00 -4.77 -1.62
N ASN A 46 -10.54 -5.86 -1.08
CA ASN A 46 -11.44 -5.84 0.07
C ASN A 46 -10.78 -6.54 1.27
N TYR A 47 -10.40 -5.78 2.29
CA TYR A 47 -9.80 -6.24 3.53
C TYR A 47 -10.86 -6.36 4.62
N HIS A 48 -11.11 -7.58 5.07
CA HIS A 48 -11.85 -7.87 6.29
C HIS A 48 -10.87 -7.94 7.45
N ILE A 49 -10.71 -6.82 8.17
CA ILE A 49 -9.76 -6.68 9.28
C ILE A 49 -10.43 -7.10 10.58
N PHE A 50 -9.91 -8.12 11.26
CA PHE A 50 -10.50 -8.61 12.50
C PHE A 50 -10.12 -7.72 13.69
N THR A 51 -11.05 -7.52 14.62
CA THR A 51 -10.90 -6.56 15.73
C THR A 51 -11.13 -7.20 17.10
N PRO A 52 -10.11 -7.77 17.80
CA PRO A 52 -8.72 -7.99 17.41
C PRO A 52 -8.44 -9.44 16.90
N ALA A 53 -7.20 -9.68 16.44
CA ALA A 53 -6.76 -10.95 15.86
C ALA A 53 -5.52 -11.57 16.55
N PRO A 54 -5.54 -11.88 17.86
CA PRO A 54 -4.32 -12.27 18.57
C PRO A 54 -3.69 -13.59 18.09
N ASP A 55 -4.51 -14.59 17.77
CA ASP A 55 -4.07 -15.96 17.43
C ASP A 55 -4.43 -16.36 15.99
N ARG A 56 -4.62 -15.38 15.10
CA ARG A 56 -5.04 -15.58 13.71
C ARG A 56 -4.50 -14.48 12.81
N ASP A 57 -4.61 -14.67 11.49
CA ASP A 57 -4.30 -13.61 10.54
C ASP A 57 -5.08 -12.33 10.85
N TRP A 58 -4.44 -11.16 10.73
CA TRP A 58 -5.05 -9.87 11.05
C TRP A 58 -6.19 -9.49 10.10
N ALA A 59 -6.15 -10.00 8.87
CA ALA A 59 -7.18 -9.78 7.88
C ALA A 59 -7.44 -11.00 6.99
N PHE A 60 -8.66 -11.08 6.46
CA PHE A 60 -9.00 -11.85 5.26
C PHE A 60 -9.11 -10.88 4.07
N VAL A 61 -8.55 -11.24 2.92
CA VAL A 61 -8.63 -10.41 1.71
C VAL A 61 -9.55 -11.08 0.70
N TRP A 62 -10.62 -10.39 0.34
CA TRP A 62 -11.47 -10.70 -0.79
C TRP A 62 -11.09 -9.82 -1.98
N GLY A 63 -11.47 -10.20 -3.21
CA GLY A 63 -11.02 -9.47 -4.41
C GLY A 63 -9.66 -9.96 -4.93
N CYS A 64 -8.66 -9.99 -4.06
CA CYS A 64 -7.26 -10.09 -4.46
C CYS A 64 -6.53 -11.25 -3.76
N GLN A 65 -5.20 -11.30 -3.89
CA GLN A 65 -4.41 -12.36 -3.31
C GLN A 65 -4.12 -12.18 -1.82
N PRO A 66 -4.06 -13.26 -1.02
CA PRO A 66 -3.71 -13.16 0.38
C PRO A 66 -2.36 -12.49 0.65
N TRP A 67 -1.37 -12.63 -0.23
CA TRP A 67 -0.02 -12.07 -0.01
C TRP A 67 0.01 -10.54 0.11
N ILE A 68 -1.02 -9.82 -0.35
CA ILE A 68 -1.07 -8.35 -0.24
C ILE A 68 -1.27 -7.87 1.20
N LYS A 69 -1.72 -8.75 2.11
CA LYS A 69 -1.92 -8.42 3.52
C LYS A 69 -0.65 -8.63 4.36
N GLU A 70 0.41 -9.14 3.74
CA GLU A 70 1.68 -9.44 4.41
C GLU A 70 2.69 -8.31 4.21
N LEU A 71 3.73 -8.28 5.05
CA LEU A 71 4.89 -7.43 4.78
C LEU A 71 5.54 -7.81 3.43
N PRO A 72 5.99 -6.84 2.62
CA PRO A 72 6.07 -5.40 2.89
C PRO A 72 4.91 -4.61 2.27
N PHE A 73 3.71 -5.17 2.16
CA PHE A 73 2.57 -4.52 1.49
C PHE A 73 1.47 -4.08 2.43
N ALA A 74 1.34 -4.73 3.57
CA ALA A 74 0.46 -4.29 4.63
C ALA A 74 0.96 -4.78 5.99
N ASN A 75 0.46 -4.13 7.04
CA ASN A 75 0.62 -4.60 8.41
C ASN A 75 -0.46 -4.00 9.30
N ALA A 76 -0.71 -4.61 10.45
CA ALA A 76 -1.58 -4.08 11.49
C ALA A 76 -0.96 -4.25 12.88
N ALA A 77 -1.37 -3.37 13.79
CA ALA A 77 -1.04 -3.40 15.20
C ALA A 77 -2.31 -3.11 16.02
N TYR A 78 -2.41 -3.77 17.17
CA TYR A 78 -3.56 -3.69 18.06
C TYR A 78 -3.09 -3.31 19.47
N ASP A 79 -3.82 -2.41 20.12
CA ASP A 79 -3.73 -2.12 21.55
C ASP A 79 -5.12 -2.19 22.17
N TYR A 80 -5.35 -3.09 23.12
CA TYR A 80 -6.67 -3.32 23.70
C TYR A 80 -6.62 -3.83 25.15
N ASN A 81 -7.71 -3.63 25.89
CA ASN A 81 -7.77 -3.88 27.33
C ASN A 81 -8.96 -4.74 27.81
N PHE A 82 -9.57 -5.52 26.92
CA PHE A 82 -10.70 -6.40 27.23
C PHE A 82 -10.38 -7.86 26.90
N LYS A 83 -11.19 -8.77 27.46
CA LYS A 83 -11.24 -10.17 27.05
C LYS A 83 -12.47 -10.42 26.17
N HIS A 84 -12.50 -11.56 25.50
CA HIS A 84 -13.67 -11.98 24.73
C HIS A 84 -14.94 -11.95 25.61
N GLY A 85 -15.99 -11.28 25.13
CA GLY A 85 -17.26 -11.09 25.85
C GLY A 85 -17.28 -9.95 26.87
N GLU A 86 -16.20 -9.19 27.04
CA GLU A 86 -16.13 -8.02 27.93
C GLU A 86 -16.10 -6.71 27.13
N SER A 87 -16.69 -5.65 27.69
CA SER A 87 -16.54 -4.30 27.14
C SER A 87 -15.13 -3.75 27.36
N GLY A 88 -14.63 -2.94 26.44
CA GLY A 88 -13.38 -2.22 26.61
C GLY A 88 -13.05 -1.29 25.45
N LYS A 89 -11.76 -0.97 25.31
CA LYS A 89 -11.24 -0.13 24.22
C LYS A 89 -10.30 -0.95 23.35
N LEU A 90 -10.51 -0.86 22.04
CA LEU A 90 -9.57 -1.30 21.01
C LEU A 90 -9.01 -0.07 20.28
N THR A 91 -7.70 -0.03 20.09
CA THR A 91 -7.04 0.84 19.12
C THR A 91 -6.42 -0.06 18.06
N LEU A 92 -6.78 0.18 16.81
CA LEU A 92 -6.26 -0.52 15.64
C LEU A 92 -5.52 0.50 14.76
N GLU A 93 -4.26 0.23 14.46
CA GLU A 93 -3.48 0.94 13.45
C GLU A 93 -3.06 -0.05 12.37
N PHE A 94 -3.26 0.31 11.10
CA PHE A 94 -2.84 -0.51 9.98
C PHE A 94 -2.47 0.37 8.79
N TRP A 95 -1.74 -0.22 7.85
CA TRP A 95 -1.50 0.36 6.55
C TRP A 95 -1.60 -0.74 5.48
N ILE A 96 -2.02 -0.33 4.29
CA ILE A 96 -2.15 -1.21 3.12
C ILE A 96 -1.58 -0.52 1.89
N THR A 97 -0.99 -1.31 0.99
CA THR A 97 -0.56 -0.88 -0.34
C THR A 97 -1.63 -1.30 -1.33
N PRO A 98 -2.36 -0.36 -1.96
CA PRO A 98 -3.31 -0.72 -3.01
C PRO A 98 -2.59 -1.10 -4.30
N PHE A 99 -3.23 -1.96 -5.09
CA PHE A 99 -2.69 -2.47 -6.34
C PHE A 99 -3.70 -2.30 -7.47
N ASP A 100 -3.25 -1.76 -8.60
CA ASP A 100 -4.01 -1.80 -9.85
C ASP A 100 -4.04 -3.26 -10.37
N TYR A 101 -3.05 -4.07 -10.03
CA TYR A 101 -3.03 -5.50 -10.35
C TYR A 101 -2.21 -6.29 -9.33
N ALA A 102 -2.78 -7.36 -8.75
CA ALA A 102 -2.11 -8.19 -7.73
C ALA A 102 -2.28 -9.69 -8.04
N PRO A 103 -1.38 -10.31 -8.81
CA PRO A 103 -1.60 -11.66 -9.34
C PRO A 103 -1.29 -12.79 -8.34
N LEU A 104 -1.88 -13.97 -8.59
CA LEU A 104 -1.69 -15.19 -7.80
C LEU A 104 -0.23 -15.62 -7.68
N GLU A 105 0.57 -15.42 -8.72
CA GLU A 105 1.98 -15.87 -8.73
C GLU A 105 2.88 -15.03 -7.82
N GLY A 106 2.37 -13.95 -7.22
CA GLY A 106 3.08 -13.11 -6.27
C GLY A 106 3.44 -11.72 -6.82
N PRO A 107 4.26 -10.95 -6.09
CA PRO A 107 4.44 -9.52 -6.32
C PRO A 107 5.26 -9.17 -7.57
N SER A 108 5.91 -10.14 -8.21
CA SER A 108 6.86 -9.90 -9.32
C SER A 108 6.24 -9.20 -10.54
N ARG A 109 4.93 -9.39 -10.76
CA ARG A 109 4.15 -8.74 -11.82
C ARG A 109 3.06 -7.83 -11.26
N ALA A 110 3.07 -7.58 -9.96
CA ALA A 110 2.06 -6.73 -9.34
C ALA A 110 2.29 -5.27 -9.77
N VAL A 111 1.20 -4.54 -9.96
CA VAL A 111 1.20 -3.12 -10.28
C VAL A 111 0.64 -2.39 -9.08
N VAL A 112 1.52 -1.75 -8.31
CA VAL A 112 1.12 -0.90 -7.17
C VAL A 112 0.41 0.33 -7.69
N SER A 113 -0.76 0.65 -7.12
CA SER A 113 -1.50 1.86 -7.46
C SER A 113 -0.66 3.10 -7.21
N GLN A 114 -0.54 3.96 -8.22
CA GLN A 114 0.16 5.22 -8.09
C GLN A 114 -0.72 6.22 -7.34
N LEU A 115 -0.44 6.42 -6.06
CA LEU A 115 -1.17 7.39 -5.22
C LEU A 115 -0.46 8.75 -5.23
N SER A 116 -1.24 9.82 -5.29
CA SER A 116 -0.74 11.19 -5.19
C SER A 116 -1.72 12.06 -4.42
N GLU A 117 -1.23 13.19 -3.88
CA GLU A 117 -2.10 14.18 -3.26
C GLU A 117 -3.21 14.62 -4.23
N ASN A 118 -4.40 14.80 -3.69
CA ASN A 118 -5.64 15.14 -4.37
C ASN A 118 -6.14 14.09 -5.39
N LYS A 119 -5.46 12.94 -5.55
CA LYS A 119 -5.98 11.84 -6.36
C LYS A 119 -7.32 11.38 -5.78
N ILE A 120 -8.26 11.09 -6.66
CA ILE A 120 -9.51 10.45 -6.30
C ILE A 120 -9.32 8.94 -6.47
N ILE A 121 -9.66 8.19 -5.43
CA ILE A 121 -9.69 6.73 -5.42
C ILE A 121 -11.11 6.25 -5.10
N GLY A 122 -11.40 4.99 -5.40
CA GLY A 122 -12.60 4.34 -4.88
C GLY A 122 -12.30 3.83 -3.48
N MET A 123 -13.08 4.24 -2.48
CA MET A 123 -12.92 3.71 -1.14
C MET A 123 -14.26 3.62 -0.45
N SER A 124 -14.43 2.57 0.34
CA SER A 124 -15.51 2.53 1.31
C SER A 124 -15.14 1.58 2.44
N TRP A 125 -15.78 1.73 3.59
CA TRP A 125 -15.51 0.91 4.75
C TRP A 125 -16.80 0.57 5.47
N ALA A 126 -16.77 -0.53 6.21
CA ALA A 126 -17.88 -0.96 7.04
C ALA A 126 -17.44 -1.60 8.36
N VAL A 127 -18.36 -1.66 9.31
CA VAL A 127 -18.22 -2.50 10.51
C VAL A 127 -19.26 -3.60 10.42
N LEU A 128 -18.79 -4.85 10.45
CA LEU A 128 -19.61 -6.05 10.58
C LEU A 128 -19.56 -6.50 12.04
N ASP A 129 -20.74 -6.53 12.65
CA ASP A 129 -20.91 -6.85 14.07
C ASP A 129 -21.34 -8.30 14.25
N TYR A 130 -20.51 -9.08 14.96
CA TYR A 130 -20.72 -10.49 15.28
C TYR A 130 -20.72 -10.69 16.81
N ASP A 131 -21.67 -10.06 17.49
CA ASP A 131 -21.86 -10.17 18.94
C ASP A 131 -22.27 -11.59 19.43
N ASP A 132 -22.91 -12.41 18.58
CA ASP A 132 -23.32 -13.78 18.91
C ASP A 132 -22.47 -14.83 18.17
N VAL A 133 -21.72 -15.63 18.93
CA VAL A 133 -20.85 -16.70 18.43
C VAL A 133 -21.60 -17.86 17.77
N ASP A 134 -22.91 -17.97 18.02
CA ASP A 134 -23.80 -18.95 17.40
C ASP A 134 -24.66 -18.34 16.28
N ALA A 135 -24.60 -17.02 16.08
CA ALA A 135 -25.35 -16.36 15.02
C ALA A 135 -24.81 -16.74 13.64
N LYS A 136 -25.75 -16.95 12.71
CA LYS A 136 -25.44 -17.25 11.32
C LYS A 136 -25.25 -16.00 10.46
N ASP A 137 -25.76 -14.87 10.95
CA ASP A 137 -25.82 -13.57 10.29
C ASP A 137 -25.24 -12.50 11.24
N ASN A 138 -24.66 -11.44 10.69
CA ASN A 138 -24.24 -10.26 11.47
C ASN A 138 -25.41 -9.30 11.67
N GLU A 139 -25.41 -8.54 12.77
CA GLU A 139 -26.54 -7.66 13.13
C GLU A 139 -26.39 -6.22 12.63
N ALA A 140 -25.16 -5.76 12.37
CA ALA A 140 -24.91 -4.39 11.93
C ALA A 140 -24.00 -4.32 10.70
N PHE A 141 -24.41 -3.49 9.72
CA PHE A 141 -23.64 -3.11 8.55
C PHE A 141 -23.70 -1.58 8.40
N TRP A 142 -22.68 -0.89 8.87
CA TRP A 142 -22.56 0.57 8.73
C TRP A 142 -21.56 0.89 7.63
N ASN A 143 -21.88 1.77 6.69
CA ASN A 143 -20.90 2.23 5.69
C ASN A 143 -21.14 3.70 5.31
N LEU A 144 -20.13 4.33 4.70
CA LEU A 144 -20.22 5.70 4.16
C LEU A 144 -20.71 5.77 2.71
N SER A 145 -21.12 4.66 2.08
CA SER A 145 -21.61 4.64 0.71
C SER A 145 -23.10 4.99 0.61
N HIS A 146 -23.47 5.59 -0.53
CA HIS A 146 -24.87 5.77 -0.92
C HIS A 146 -25.58 4.44 -1.19
N LYS A 147 -24.84 3.33 -1.30
CA LYS A 147 -25.35 1.97 -1.42
C LYS A 147 -24.73 1.10 -0.33
N THR A 148 -25.58 0.45 0.46
CA THR A 148 -25.14 -0.54 1.47
C THR A 148 -24.65 -1.85 0.86
N SER A 149 -24.82 -2.03 -0.45
CA SER A 149 -24.30 -3.19 -1.19
C SER A 149 -22.85 -2.96 -1.63
N MET A 150 -21.94 -2.74 -0.69
CA MET A 150 -20.49 -2.68 -0.99
C MET A 150 -19.92 -4.04 -1.41
N PHE A 151 -20.72 -5.09 -1.39
CA PHE A 151 -20.39 -6.37 -1.97
C PHE A 151 -20.68 -6.32 -3.48
N GLY A 152 -19.66 -6.57 -4.31
CA GLY A 152 -19.89 -6.94 -5.70
C GLY A 152 -19.13 -6.13 -6.73
N ASN A 153 -19.22 -4.80 -6.77
CA ASN A 153 -18.56 -3.98 -7.79
C ASN A 153 -17.94 -2.71 -7.21
N ALA A 154 -16.67 -2.47 -7.52
CA ALA A 154 -15.91 -1.30 -7.09
C ALA A 154 -16.46 0.02 -7.65
N SER A 155 -17.26 0.00 -8.71
CA SER A 155 -17.99 1.18 -9.19
C SER A 155 -19.06 1.68 -8.19
N ASP A 156 -19.44 0.88 -7.19
CA ASP A 156 -20.33 1.29 -6.11
C ASP A 156 -19.58 1.91 -4.90
N LEU A 157 -18.24 1.97 -4.97
CA LEU A 157 -17.43 2.65 -3.96
C LEU A 157 -17.60 4.16 -4.02
N VAL A 158 -17.30 4.81 -2.89
CA VAL A 158 -17.36 6.27 -2.80
C VAL A 158 -16.06 6.85 -3.35
N ALA A 159 -16.18 7.92 -4.13
CA ALA A 159 -15.04 8.72 -4.52
C ALA A 159 -14.41 9.36 -3.28
N PHE A 160 -13.21 8.91 -2.93
CA PHE A 160 -12.44 9.43 -1.82
C PHE A 160 -11.24 10.22 -2.34
N ARG A 161 -11.10 11.47 -1.89
CA ARG A 161 -9.96 12.31 -2.25
C ARG A 161 -8.85 12.12 -1.23
N LEU A 162 -7.67 11.71 -1.71
CA LEU A 162 -6.46 11.69 -0.89
C LEU A 162 -6.05 13.12 -0.56
N MET A 163 -6.38 13.57 0.65
CA MET A 163 -6.03 14.92 1.07
C MET A 163 -4.50 15.02 1.25
N PRO A 164 -3.90 16.19 0.95
CA PRO A 164 -2.52 16.46 1.33
C PRO A 164 -2.30 16.21 2.82
N LEU A 165 -1.07 15.89 3.20
CA LEU A 165 -0.70 15.82 4.62
C LEU A 165 -1.01 17.15 5.30
N GLU A 166 -1.52 17.09 6.53
CA GLU A 166 -1.72 18.31 7.30
C GLU A 166 -0.38 19.05 7.46
N PRO A 167 -0.34 20.39 7.38
CA PRO A 167 0.91 21.14 7.44
C PRO A 167 1.78 20.83 8.66
N ALA A 168 1.18 20.44 9.79
CA ALA A 168 1.88 20.04 11.00
C ALA A 168 2.68 18.74 10.87
N HIS A 169 2.31 17.88 9.92
CA HIS A 169 2.95 16.59 9.64
C HIS A 169 3.91 16.63 8.45
N VAL A 170 3.88 17.71 7.65
CA VAL A 170 4.82 17.92 6.56
C VAL A 170 6.16 18.37 7.13
N LYS A 171 7.21 17.56 6.91
CA LYS A 171 8.58 17.96 7.26
C LYS A 171 8.96 19.20 6.45
N PRO A 172 9.52 20.27 7.07
CA PRO A 172 9.95 21.47 6.35
C PRO A 172 10.99 21.22 5.25
N ILE A 173 11.78 20.16 5.42
CA ILE A 173 12.74 19.65 4.45
C ILE A 173 12.78 18.12 4.54
N ALA A 174 12.64 17.42 3.41
CA ALA A 174 12.67 15.96 3.35
C ALA A 174 13.46 15.47 2.14
N ALA A 175 14.51 14.70 2.39
CA ALA A 175 15.29 14.06 1.34
C ALA A 175 14.48 12.92 0.72
N HIS A 176 14.36 12.92 -0.60
CA HIS A 176 13.80 11.81 -1.37
C HIS A 176 14.50 11.72 -2.72
N TRP A 177 14.62 10.51 -3.26
CA TRP A 177 15.24 10.34 -4.56
C TRP A 177 14.85 9.05 -5.28
N SER A 178 14.97 9.11 -6.60
CA SER A 178 14.84 7.99 -7.52
C SER A 178 16.10 7.86 -8.39
N TYR A 179 16.23 6.75 -9.10
CA TYR A 179 17.30 6.53 -10.04
C TYR A 179 16.78 5.80 -11.29
N GLN A 180 17.51 5.92 -12.38
CA GLN A 180 17.29 5.17 -13.61
C GLN A 180 18.64 4.65 -14.09
N VAL A 181 18.73 3.34 -14.35
CA VAL A 181 19.90 2.78 -15.02
C VAL A 181 19.83 3.21 -16.48
N LEU A 182 20.85 3.96 -16.93
CA LEU A 182 20.93 4.45 -18.30
C LEU A 182 21.58 3.41 -19.22
N ASP A 183 22.59 2.72 -18.71
CA ASP A 183 23.40 1.78 -19.48
C ASP A 183 24.01 0.74 -18.52
N TYR A 184 23.61 -0.52 -18.65
CA TYR A 184 24.13 -1.60 -17.80
C TYR A 184 25.57 -1.97 -18.17
N ASP A 185 25.95 -1.92 -19.44
CA ASP A 185 27.30 -2.30 -19.89
C ASP A 185 28.34 -1.29 -19.40
N ARG A 186 27.97 0.00 -19.40
CA ARG A 186 28.78 1.07 -18.83
C ARG A 186 28.57 1.26 -17.33
N ARG A 187 27.55 0.65 -16.73
CA ARG A 187 27.10 0.86 -15.34
C ARG A 187 26.85 2.32 -15.02
N ALA A 188 26.19 3.02 -15.95
CA ALA A 188 25.82 4.42 -15.81
C ALA A 188 24.40 4.55 -15.25
N VAL A 189 24.26 5.35 -14.19
CA VAL A 189 23.00 5.55 -13.46
C VAL A 189 22.72 7.05 -13.34
N ALA A 190 21.54 7.47 -13.76
CA ALA A 190 21.03 8.82 -13.48
C ALA A 190 20.32 8.81 -12.14
N PHE A 191 20.69 9.73 -11.25
CA PHE A 191 20.01 9.98 -9.99
C PHE A 191 19.15 11.24 -10.09
N GLN A 192 17.96 11.17 -9.53
CA GLN A 192 17.02 12.28 -9.52
C GLN A 192 16.61 12.62 -8.09
N ASP A 193 17.02 13.81 -7.64
CA ASP A 193 16.44 14.46 -6.47
C ASP A 193 14.91 14.61 -6.61
N LYS A 194 14.19 14.16 -5.59
CA LYS A 194 12.73 14.28 -5.39
C LYS A 194 12.41 14.93 -4.05
N SER A 195 13.40 15.56 -3.45
CA SER A 195 13.30 16.16 -2.11
C SER A 195 12.34 17.33 -2.09
N THR A 196 11.79 17.61 -0.91
CA THR A 196 10.88 18.72 -0.67
C THR A 196 11.48 19.73 0.30
N GLY A 197 11.00 20.97 0.24
CA GLY A 197 11.50 22.10 1.04
C GLY A 197 12.40 23.05 0.24
N GLN A 198 12.85 24.12 0.90
CA GLN A 198 13.88 25.01 0.34
C GLN A 198 15.25 24.37 0.55
N ILE A 199 15.92 23.98 -0.54
CA ILE A 199 17.20 23.26 -0.51
C ILE A 199 18.30 24.17 -1.06
N THR A 200 19.41 24.23 -0.34
CA THR A 200 20.60 25.03 -0.67
C THR A 200 21.82 24.19 -1.02
N SER A 201 21.86 22.91 -0.65
CA SER A 201 22.94 22.01 -1.04
C SER A 201 22.50 20.54 -1.09
N HIS A 202 23.19 19.78 -1.94
CA HIS A 202 23.04 18.35 -2.14
C HIS A 202 24.40 17.67 -1.91
N LYS A 203 24.36 16.46 -1.36
CA LYS A 203 25.51 15.57 -1.29
C LYS A 203 25.05 14.14 -1.50
N TRP A 204 25.44 13.59 -2.63
CA TRP A 204 25.27 12.18 -2.97
C TRP A 204 26.46 11.38 -2.48
N ILE A 205 26.20 10.23 -1.88
CA ILE A 205 27.19 9.23 -1.49
C ILE A 205 26.78 7.95 -2.19
N PHE A 206 27.52 7.54 -3.21
CA PHE A 206 27.10 6.46 -4.11
C PHE A 206 27.39 5.05 -3.58
N GLY A 207 28.10 4.94 -2.45
CA GLY A 207 28.41 3.66 -1.80
C GLY A 207 29.65 2.95 -2.33
N ASP A 208 30.35 3.54 -3.30
CA ASP A 208 31.60 3.04 -3.89
C ASP A 208 32.83 3.93 -3.55
N GLY A 209 32.63 4.90 -2.66
CA GLY A 209 33.64 5.88 -2.25
C GLY A 209 33.56 7.20 -3.02
N GLU A 210 32.77 7.30 -4.09
CA GLU A 210 32.57 8.54 -4.83
C GLU A 210 31.33 9.31 -4.32
N THR A 211 31.34 10.63 -4.59
CA THR A 211 30.30 11.56 -4.16
C THR A 211 30.02 12.62 -5.22
N SER A 212 28.85 13.24 -5.19
CA SER A 212 28.51 14.40 -6.03
C SER A 212 27.75 15.47 -5.25
N THR A 213 27.87 16.73 -5.66
CA THR A 213 27.07 17.86 -5.13
C THR A 213 26.04 18.36 -6.13
N GLU A 214 25.91 17.71 -7.30
CA GLU A 214 24.88 18.05 -8.28
C GLU A 214 23.50 17.63 -7.77
N GLN A 215 22.46 18.37 -8.17
CA GLN A 215 21.08 18.03 -7.82
C GLN A 215 20.63 16.71 -8.48
N HIS A 216 21.00 16.50 -9.75
CA HIS A 216 20.62 15.32 -10.55
C HIS A 216 21.86 14.70 -11.23
N PRO A 217 22.76 14.05 -10.49
CA PRO A 217 24.01 13.55 -11.06
C PRO A 217 23.79 12.30 -11.92
N VAL A 218 24.67 12.12 -12.89
CA VAL A 218 24.91 10.81 -13.52
C VAL A 218 26.20 10.25 -12.92
N HIS A 219 26.13 9.03 -12.38
CA HIS A 219 27.27 8.33 -11.80
C HIS A 219 27.57 7.05 -12.56
N THR A 220 28.84 6.69 -12.66
CA THR A 220 29.30 5.48 -13.36
C THR A 220 30.05 4.57 -12.39
N TYR A 221 29.51 3.38 -12.13
CA TYR A 221 30.13 2.44 -11.19
C TYR A 221 31.25 1.64 -11.86
N LYS A 222 32.40 1.56 -11.19
CA LYS A 222 33.59 0.86 -11.71
C LYS A 222 33.43 -0.67 -11.74
N ALA A 223 32.68 -1.23 -10.80
CA ALA A 223 32.49 -2.67 -10.63
C ALA A 223 31.00 -3.03 -10.62
N ALA A 224 30.70 -4.32 -10.82
CA ALA A 224 29.39 -4.88 -10.51
C ALA A 224 29.22 -4.96 -8.99
N GLY A 225 27.98 -4.84 -8.51
CA GLY A 225 27.68 -4.90 -7.09
C GLY A 225 26.34 -4.31 -6.70
N GLU A 226 26.03 -4.44 -5.40
CA GLU A 226 24.88 -3.82 -4.75
C GLU A 226 25.35 -2.61 -3.94
N TYR A 227 24.78 -1.43 -4.20
CA TYR A 227 25.26 -0.18 -3.62
C TYR A 227 24.28 0.40 -2.60
N ILE A 228 24.82 0.91 -1.50
CA ILE A 228 24.09 1.73 -0.52
C ILE A 228 24.25 3.19 -0.92
N VAL A 229 23.19 3.78 -1.46
CA VAL A 229 23.22 5.17 -1.93
C VAL A 229 22.50 6.07 -0.93
N THR A 230 23.10 7.21 -0.64
CA THR A 230 22.54 8.23 0.25
C THR A 230 22.51 9.57 -0.44
N LEU A 231 21.37 10.26 -0.33
CA LEU A 231 21.27 11.71 -0.58
C LEU A 231 21.16 12.42 0.77
N GLU A 232 22.08 13.35 1.02
CA GLU A 232 22.01 14.34 2.09
C GLU A 232 21.68 15.71 1.48
N ILE A 233 20.71 16.41 2.05
CA ILE A 233 20.33 17.77 1.64
C ILE A 233 20.36 18.71 2.84
N GLU A 234 20.60 19.99 2.57
CA GLU A 234 20.56 21.07 3.56
C GLU A 234 19.87 22.30 3.00
N GLY A 235 19.12 22.99 3.87
CA GLY A 235 18.40 24.21 3.57
C GLY A 235 18.17 25.06 4.82
N PRO A 236 17.51 26.21 4.69
CA PRO A 236 17.25 27.12 5.82
C PRO A 236 16.47 26.46 6.96
N ALA A 237 15.66 25.45 6.64
CA ALA A 237 14.85 24.71 7.60
C ALA A 237 15.56 23.49 8.22
N GLY A 238 16.84 23.27 7.91
CA GLY A 238 17.66 22.20 8.49
C GLY A 238 18.24 21.24 7.45
N LYS A 239 18.51 20.00 7.87
CA LYS A 239 19.09 18.94 7.03
C LYS A 239 18.17 17.74 6.95
N SER A 240 18.24 17.00 5.85
CA SER A 240 17.54 15.73 5.70
C SER A 240 18.42 14.72 4.97
N ARG A 241 18.16 13.44 5.18
CA ARG A 241 18.93 12.34 4.60
C ARG A 241 18.01 11.20 4.21
N TRP A 242 18.21 10.64 3.02
CA TRP A 242 17.51 9.44 2.56
C TRP A 242 18.49 8.43 1.98
N THR A 243 18.41 7.20 2.48
CA THR A 243 19.30 6.10 2.10
C THR A 243 18.49 4.93 1.57
N LYS A 244 18.87 4.43 0.40
CA LYS A 244 18.38 3.16 -0.15
C LYS A 244 19.50 2.13 -0.04
N VAL A 245 19.21 1.00 0.59
CA VAL A 245 20.20 -0.03 0.92
C VAL A 245 20.11 -1.12 -0.14
N ARG A 246 21.14 -1.23 -0.99
CA ARG A 246 21.26 -2.27 -2.03
C ARG A 246 20.21 -2.20 -3.16
N ASP A 247 19.41 -1.13 -3.24
CA ASP A 247 18.48 -0.91 -4.35
C ASP A 247 19.20 -0.74 -5.69
N VAL A 248 20.38 -0.11 -5.71
CA VAL A 248 21.13 0.13 -6.95
C VAL A 248 22.05 -1.06 -7.19
N VAL A 249 21.69 -1.88 -8.18
CA VAL A 249 22.41 -3.11 -8.51
C VAL A 249 22.99 -3.03 -9.92
N MET A 250 24.31 -3.09 -10.03
CA MET A 250 25.02 -3.09 -11.30
C MET A 250 25.55 -4.48 -11.62
N LYS A 251 25.45 -4.89 -12.89
CA LYS A 251 25.97 -6.15 -13.41
C LYS A 251 27.28 -5.96 -14.16
#